data_AF-A0A1V4TQX3-F1
#
_entry.id   AF-A0A1V4TQX3-F1
#
_cell.length_a   1.000
_cell.length_b   1.000
_cell.length_c   1.000
_cell.angle_alpha   90.00
_cell.angle_beta   90.00
_cell.angle_gamma   90.00
#
_symmetry.space_group_name_H-M   'P 1'
#
loop_
_entity.id
_entity.type
_entity.pdbx_description
1 polymer ?
#
loop_
_entity_poly.entity_id
_entity_poly.type
_entity_poly.pdbx_seq_one_letter_code
_entity_poly.pdbx_strand_id
1 'polypeptide(L)'
;MVAIPEEVLKVLNDDASVRVLATKSKSGDVHAIQVGSLKAPAPDTIIVGAILMKRTGKNLEAMKEKGELVSILAGSKTTSYEVRAKVKDYVTSGPIFDQMNAALEKMGLKAAGVWVLGVQEVWNQSAGYSAGSKMV
;
A
#
# COMPACT_ATOMS: atom_id res chain seq x y z
N MET A 1 3.43 0.10 15.09
CA MET A 1 3.78 -0.48 13.78
C MET A 1 4.24 -1.90 14.00
N VAL A 2 4.04 -2.77 13.02
CA VAL A 2 4.43 -4.19 13.09
C VAL A 2 5.31 -4.56 11.90
N ALA A 3 6.12 -5.61 12.06
CA ALA A 3 6.93 -6.15 10.98
C ALA A 3 6.07 -7.07 10.09
N ILE A 4 6.04 -6.77 8.80
CA ILE A 4 5.42 -7.56 7.74
C ILE A 4 6.15 -8.91 7.66
N PRO A 5 5.45 -10.05 7.75
CA PRO A 5 6.03 -11.37 7.56
C PRO A 5 6.70 -11.52 6.19
N GLU A 6 7.74 -12.35 6.11
CA GLU A 6 8.58 -12.48 4.91
C GLU A 6 7.79 -12.93 3.68
N GLU A 7 6.86 -13.87 3.87
CA GLU A 7 5.96 -14.34 2.83
C GLU A 7 5.05 -13.24 2.27
N VAL A 8 4.67 -12.27 3.10
CA VAL A 8 3.85 -11.13 2.70
C VAL A 8 4.70 -10.06 2.01
N LEU A 9 5.94 -9.82 2.48
CA LEU A 9 6.91 -8.96 1.80
C LEU A 9 7.21 -9.43 0.37
N LYS A 10 7.35 -10.75 0.18
CA LYS A 10 7.54 -11.35 -1.14
C LYS A 10 6.38 -11.01 -2.08
N VAL A 11 5.14 -11.16 -1.63
CA VAL A 11 3.95 -10.82 -2.44
C VAL A 11 3.87 -9.32 -2.71
N LEU A 12 4.07 -8.46 -1.70
CA LEU A 12 3.99 -7.00 -1.87
C LEU A 12 5.03 -6.45 -2.86
N ASN A 13 6.19 -7.09 -2.96
CA ASN A 13 7.28 -6.66 -3.84
C ASN A 13 7.33 -7.37 -5.19
N ASP A 14 6.54 -8.44 -5.39
CA ASP A 14 6.38 -9.11 -6.68
C ASP A 14 5.55 -8.26 -7.64
N ASP A 15 6.13 -7.90 -8.79
CA ASP A 15 5.47 -7.09 -9.81
C ASP A 15 4.31 -7.83 -10.48
N ALA A 16 4.29 -9.17 -10.44
CA ALA A 16 3.18 -9.99 -10.91
C ALA A 16 2.00 -10.06 -9.92
N SER A 17 2.18 -9.58 -8.68
CA SER A 17 1.11 -9.59 -7.68
C SER A 17 0.06 -8.51 -7.95
N VAL A 18 -1.19 -8.86 -7.66
CA VAL A 18 -2.30 -7.90 -7.63
C VAL A 18 -2.31 -7.24 -6.25
N ARG A 19 -2.22 -5.90 -6.25
CA ARG A 19 -2.26 -5.07 -5.05
C ARG A 19 -3.41 -4.08 -5.19
N VAL A 20 -4.35 -4.11 -4.25
CA VAL A 20 -5.53 -3.22 -4.22
C VAL A 20 -5.45 -2.38 -2.97
N LEU A 21 -5.46 -1.06 -3.12
CA LEU A 21 -5.53 -0.11 -2.02
C LEU A 21 -6.97 0.38 -1.86
N ALA A 22 -7.56 0.09 -0.71
CA ALA A 22 -8.83 0.63 -0.26
C ALA A 22 -8.61 1.80 0.70
N THR A 23 -9.33 2.89 0.44
CA THR A 23 -9.35 4.14 1.20
C THR A 23 -10.80 4.51 1.52
N LYS A 24 -10.97 5.47 2.42
CA LYS A 24 -12.26 6.01 2.80
C LYS A 24 -12.34 7.49 2.45
N SER A 25 -13.45 7.93 1.87
CA SER A 25 -13.72 9.35 1.64
C SER A 25 -14.05 10.07 2.95
N LYS A 26 -14.10 11.41 2.91
CA LYS A 26 -14.55 12.21 4.07
C LYS A 26 -15.98 11.90 4.50
N SER A 27 -16.86 11.49 3.58
CA SER A 27 -18.25 11.06 3.83
C SER A 27 -18.37 9.64 4.38
N GLY A 28 -17.28 8.87 4.38
CA GLY A 28 -17.27 7.48 4.85
C GLY A 28 -17.37 6.43 3.74
N ASP A 29 -17.48 6.84 2.48
CA ASP A 29 -17.59 5.92 1.34
C ASP A 29 -16.25 5.22 1.06
N VAL A 30 -16.31 3.93 0.75
CA VAL A 30 -15.14 3.14 0.37
C VAL A 30 -14.74 3.43 -1.07
N HIS A 31 -13.45 3.60 -1.31
CA HIS A 31 -12.85 3.73 -2.63
C HIS A 31 -11.64 2.83 -2.76
N ALA A 32 -11.63 1.96 -3.77
CA ALA A 32 -10.53 1.04 -4.05
C ALA A 32 -9.93 1.26 -5.44
N ILE A 33 -8.62 1.04 -5.55
CA ILE A 33 -7.88 1.05 -6.81
C ILE A 33 -6.87 -0.11 -6.82
N GLN A 34 -6.55 -0.64 -8.00
CA GLN A 34 -5.35 -1.45 -8.17
C GLN A 34 -4.12 -0.52 -8.20
N VAL A 35 -3.07 -0.85 -7.44
CA VAL A 35 -1.86 -0.02 -7.27
C VAL A 35 -0.62 -0.78 -7.72
N GLY A 36 -0.19 -0.53 -8.96
CA GLY A 36 1.03 -1.14 -9.50
C GLY A 36 2.33 -0.58 -8.92
N SER A 37 2.32 0.69 -8.48
CA SER A 37 3.49 1.41 -7.94
C SER A 37 3.83 1.07 -6.48
N LEU A 38 3.11 0.13 -5.86
CA LEU A 38 3.30 -0.21 -4.46
C LEU A 38 4.57 -1.05 -4.26
N LYS A 39 5.38 -0.69 -3.27
CA LYS A 39 6.51 -1.49 -2.78
C LYS A 39 6.58 -1.49 -1.25
N ALA A 40 7.25 -2.48 -0.68
CA ALA A 40 7.54 -2.57 0.75
C ALA A 40 9.07 -2.56 0.95
N PRO A 41 9.71 -1.38 1.04
CA PRO A 41 11.17 -1.25 1.11
C PRO A 41 11.75 -1.59 2.48
N ALA A 42 10.91 -1.71 3.52
CA ALA A 42 11.33 -2.07 4.87
C ALA A 42 10.24 -2.92 5.56
N PRO A 43 10.58 -3.68 6.61
CA PRO A 43 9.64 -4.59 7.26
C PRO A 43 8.39 -3.92 7.83
N ASP A 44 8.37 -2.63 8.13
CA ASP A 44 7.21 -1.95 8.73
C ASP A 44 6.59 -0.87 7.82
N THR A 45 7.06 -0.80 6.57
CA THR A 45 6.81 0.36 5.70
C THR A 45 6.40 -0.08 4.30
N ILE A 46 5.31 0.51 3.82
CA ILE A 46 4.84 0.42 2.44
C ILE A 46 4.94 1.81 1.80
N ILE A 47 5.35 1.87 0.55
CA ILE A 47 5.33 3.09 -0.25
C ILE A 47 4.44 2.93 -1.47
N VAL A 48 3.79 4.03 -1.89
CA VAL A 48 2.94 4.09 -3.07
C VAL A 48 3.26 5.34 -3.89
N GLY A 49 3.71 5.16 -5.13
CA GLY A 49 3.90 6.26 -6.06
C GLY A 49 2.56 6.85 -6.51
N ALA A 50 2.37 8.15 -6.31
CA ALA A 50 1.14 8.88 -6.65
C ALA A 50 1.06 9.17 -8.16
N ILE A 51 0.55 8.20 -8.92
CA ILE A 51 0.36 8.29 -10.39
C ILE A 51 -1.14 8.34 -10.68
N LEU A 52 -1.64 9.49 -11.16
CA LEU A 52 -3.07 9.69 -11.48
C LEU A 52 -4.04 9.43 -10.30
N MET A 53 -3.57 9.49 -9.05
CA MET A 53 -4.32 9.16 -7.84
C MET A 53 -5.18 10.33 -7.30
N LYS A 54 -5.92 11.06 -8.16
CA LYS A 54 -6.64 12.29 -7.74
C LYS A 54 -7.62 12.07 -6.58
N ARG A 55 -8.42 11.01 -6.63
CA ARG A 55 -9.41 10.69 -5.57
C ARG A 55 -8.72 10.01 -4.38
N THR A 56 -7.91 8.99 -4.63
CA THR A 56 -7.19 8.25 -3.58
C THR A 56 -6.28 9.16 -2.77
N GLY A 57 -5.55 10.09 -3.40
CA GLY A 57 -4.69 11.06 -2.73
C GLY A 57 -5.46 11.94 -1.73
N LYS A 58 -6.59 12.53 -2.15
CA LYS A 58 -7.46 13.31 -1.26
C LYS A 58 -8.00 12.49 -0.08
N ASN A 59 -8.30 11.21 -0.31
CA ASN A 59 -8.70 10.32 0.77
C ASN A 59 -7.52 10.06 1.74
N LEU A 60 -6.32 9.80 1.23
CA LEU A 60 -5.12 9.57 2.04
C LEU A 60 -4.76 10.79 2.89
N GLU A 61 -4.89 12.01 2.36
CA GLU A 61 -4.75 13.25 3.13
C GLU A 61 -5.72 13.29 4.32
N ALA A 62 -7.01 13.08 4.05
CA ALA A 62 -8.03 13.11 5.10
C ALA A 62 -7.86 11.98 6.14
N MET A 63 -7.47 10.79 5.69
CA MET A 63 -7.20 9.65 6.56
C MET A 63 -5.93 9.86 7.40
N LYS A 64 -4.91 10.53 6.85
CA LYS A 64 -3.71 10.96 7.59
C LYS A 64 -4.10 11.88 8.75
N GLU A 65 -4.88 12.93 8.46
CA GLU A 65 -5.36 13.90 9.45
C GLU A 65 -6.13 13.23 10.60
N LYS A 66 -6.94 12.21 10.28
CA LYS A 66 -7.76 11.49 11.26
C LYS A 66 -7.06 10.28 11.90
N GLY A 67 -5.86 9.94 11.46
CA GLY A 67 -5.13 8.75 11.91
C GLY A 67 -5.84 7.42 11.57
N GLU A 68 -6.63 7.40 10.49
CA GLU A 68 -7.40 6.24 10.02
C GLU A 68 -6.52 5.23 9.27
N LEU A 69 -6.97 3.97 9.26
CA LEU A 69 -6.28 2.89 8.55
C LEU A 69 -6.75 2.80 7.10
N VAL A 70 -5.80 2.70 6.18
CA VAL A 70 -6.03 2.14 4.84
C VAL A 70 -5.99 0.62 4.92
N SER A 71 -6.61 -0.04 3.94
CA SER A 71 -6.53 -1.49 3.75
C SER A 71 -5.90 -1.79 2.41
N ILE A 72 -4.92 -2.68 2.38
CA ILE A 72 -4.21 -3.11 1.17
C ILE A 72 -4.41 -4.61 1.05
N LEU A 73 -5.12 -5.04 0.03
CA LEU A 73 -5.16 -6.45 -0.35
C LEU A 73 -4.01 -6.73 -1.31
N ALA A 74 -3.15 -7.68 -1.00
CA ALA A 74 -2.07 -8.13 -1.88
C ALA A 74 -2.16 -9.64 -2.06
N GLY A 75 -2.17 -10.11 -3.31
CA GLY A 75 -2.32 -11.53 -3.60
C GLY A 75 -1.65 -11.97 -4.88
N SER A 76 -1.33 -13.27 -4.91
CA SER A 76 -0.80 -13.97 -6.07
C SER A 76 -1.30 -15.42 -6.04
N LYS A 77 -1.96 -15.84 -7.12
CA LYS A 77 -2.53 -17.18 -7.31
C LYS A 77 -3.40 -17.62 -6.11
N THR A 78 -2.85 -18.47 -5.24
CA THR A 78 -3.53 -19.07 -4.08
C THR A 78 -3.29 -18.32 -2.78
N THR A 79 -2.37 -17.34 -2.77
CA THR A 79 -2.03 -16.53 -1.59
C THR A 79 -2.67 -15.16 -1.65
N SER A 80 -3.15 -14.68 -0.51
CA SER A 80 -3.77 -13.37 -0.37
C SER A 80 -3.60 -12.87 1.06
N TYR A 81 -3.29 -11.59 1.22
CA TYR A 81 -3.03 -10.95 2.51
C TYR A 81 -3.67 -9.57 2.54
N GLU A 82 -4.25 -9.20 3.68
CA GLU A 82 -4.64 -7.82 3.95
C GLU A 82 -3.59 -7.18 4.86
N VAL A 83 -3.07 -6.04 4.44
CA VAL A 83 -2.20 -5.18 5.23
C VAL A 83 -2.93 -3.90 5.58
N ARG A 84 -3.09 -3.63 6.87
CA ARG A 84 -3.69 -2.38 7.35
C ARG A 84 -2.60 -1.42 7.79
N ALA A 85 -2.65 -0.19 7.29
CA ALA A 85 -1.58 0.78 7.50
C ALA A 85 -2.12 2.18 7.77
N LYS A 86 -1.33 3.00 8.46
CA LYS A 86 -1.58 4.46 8.59
C LYS A 86 -0.72 5.21 7.60
N VAL A 87 -1.25 6.32 7.08
CA VAL A 87 -0.44 7.26 6.30
C VAL A 87 0.53 7.96 7.26
N LYS A 88 1.83 7.77 7.05
CA LYS A 88 2.87 8.50 7.78
C LYS A 88 3.15 9.83 7.09
N ASP A 89 3.42 9.78 5.79
CA ASP A 89 3.85 10.95 5.06
C ASP A 89 3.53 10.95 3.56
N TYR A 90 3.71 12.12 2.95
CA TYR A 90 3.68 12.31 1.50
C TYR A 90 4.93 13.08 1.08
N VAL A 91 5.88 12.39 0.46
CA VAL A 91 7.17 12.98 0.08
C VAL A 91 7.19 13.32 -1.41
N THR A 92 7.68 14.51 -1.74
CA THR A 92 7.77 15.02 -3.13
C THR A 92 9.22 15.26 -3.57
N SER A 93 10.18 14.91 -2.72
CA SER A 93 11.62 14.98 -3.00
C SER A 93 12.38 14.00 -2.12
N GLY A 94 13.65 13.77 -2.45
CA GLY A 94 14.57 12.95 -1.68
C GLY A 94 14.57 11.47 -2.11
N PRO A 95 15.41 10.64 -1.46
CA PRO A 95 15.81 9.34 -2.01
C PRO A 95 14.66 8.39 -2.34
N ILE A 96 13.61 8.34 -1.52
CA ILE A 96 12.44 7.48 -1.77
C ILE A 96 11.68 7.95 -3.02
N PHE A 97 11.50 9.26 -3.18
CA PHE A 97 10.84 9.84 -4.35
C PHE A 97 11.67 9.65 -5.62
N ASP A 98 12.98 9.85 -5.52
CA ASP A 98 13.91 9.72 -6.64
C ASP A 98 13.98 8.28 -7.13
N GLN A 99 14.11 7.31 -6.22
CA GLN A 99 14.13 5.88 -6.55
C GLN A 99 12.80 5.40 -7.15
N MET A 100 11.67 5.86 -6.61
CA MET A 100 10.35 5.54 -7.17
C MET A 100 10.24 6.04 -8.61
N ASN A 101 10.59 7.31 -8.87
CA ASN A 101 10.51 7.85 -10.23
C ASN A 101 11.50 7.19 -11.18
N ALA A 102 12.71 6.83 -10.75
CA ALA A 102 13.65 6.07 -11.56
C ALA A 102 13.11 4.68 -11.96
N ALA A 103 12.32 4.04 -11.09
CA ALA A 103 11.64 2.79 -11.43
C ALA A 103 10.49 3.00 -12.42
N LEU A 104 9.69 4.05 -12.23
CA LEU A 104 8.53 4.37 -13.06
C LEU A 104 8.89 4.89 -14.46
N GLU A 105 10.03 5.57 -14.58
CA GLU A 105 10.51 6.13 -15.86
C GLU A 105 10.74 5.03 -16.90
N LYS A 106 11.16 3.83 -16.47
CA LYS A 106 11.30 2.64 -17.33
C LYS A 106 9.98 2.21 -17.99
N MET A 107 8.85 2.67 -17.46
CA MET A 107 7.50 2.42 -17.95
C MET A 107 6.87 3.67 -18.59
N GLY A 108 7.62 4.75 -18.76
CA GLY A 108 7.11 6.03 -19.26
C GLY A 108 6.17 6.75 -18.29
N LEU A 109 6.26 6.45 -16.99
CA LEU A 109 5.41 7.02 -15.94
C LEU A 109 6.22 7.91 -14.99
N LYS A 110 5.51 8.79 -14.29
CA LYS A 110 6.08 9.65 -13.25
C LYS A 110 5.08 9.83 -12.10
N ALA A 111 5.56 9.71 -10.88
CA ALA A 111 4.79 9.99 -9.67
C ALA A 111 4.91 11.48 -9.28
N ALA A 112 3.79 12.08 -8.87
CA ALA A 112 3.78 13.44 -8.34
C ALA A 112 4.32 13.53 -6.89
N GLY A 113 4.41 12.38 -6.23
CA GLY A 113 4.93 12.20 -4.87
C GLY A 113 4.83 10.73 -4.47
N VAL A 114 5.30 10.40 -3.28
CA VAL A 114 5.25 9.04 -2.72
C VAL A 114 4.56 9.09 -1.37
N TRP A 115 3.49 8.31 -1.24
CA TRP A 115 2.85 8.06 0.05
C TRP A 115 3.67 7.05 0.83
N VAL A 116 4.01 7.38 2.07
CA VAL A 116 4.69 6.50 3.01
C VAL A 116 3.68 6.02 4.04
N LEU A 117 3.54 4.70 4.16
CA LEU A 117 2.55 4.04 5.00
C LEU A 117 3.25 3.21 6.07
N GLY A 118 2.81 3.36 7.33
CA GLY A 118 3.27 2.56 8.46
C GLY A 118 2.32 1.40 8.75
N VAL A 119 2.80 0.18 8.60
CA VAL A 119 1.99 -1.03 8.79
C VAL A 119 1.59 -1.20 10.25
N GLN A 120 0.31 -1.49 10.48
CA GLN A 120 -0.28 -1.70 11.81
C GLN A 120 -0.74 -3.14 12.03
N GLU A 121 -1.24 -3.79 10.99
CA GLU A 121 -1.74 -5.16 11.07
C GLU A 121 -1.50 -5.90 9.75
N VAL A 122 -1.30 -7.21 9.84
CA VAL A 122 -1.27 -8.11 8.68
C VAL A 122 -2.21 -9.28 8.96
N TRP A 123 -3.03 -9.62 7.96
CA TRP A 123 -4.04 -10.65 8.05
C TRP A 123 -3.89 -11.63 6.88
N ASN A 124 -4.05 -12.91 7.17
CA ASN A 124 -4.11 -13.93 6.13
C ASN A 124 -5.49 -13.91 5.48
N GLN A 125 -5.54 -13.73 4.17
CA GLN A 125 -6.76 -13.78 3.35
C GLN A 125 -6.71 -14.90 2.30
N SER A 126 -5.70 -15.77 2.37
CA SER A 126 -5.51 -16.90 1.47
C SER A 126 -6.63 -17.91 1.67
N ALA A 127 -7.03 -18.59 0.60
CA ALA A 127 -8.03 -19.65 0.69
C ALA A 127 -7.49 -20.81 1.53
N GLY A 128 -8.02 -20.99 2.74
CA GLY A 128 -7.60 -22.03 3.68
C GLY A 128 -8.24 -21.85 5.06
N TYR A 129 -8.00 -22.79 5.98
CA TYR A 129 -8.60 -22.77 7.32
C TYR A 129 -8.19 -21.57 8.18
N SER A 130 -7.06 -20.93 7.87
CA SER A 130 -6.59 -19.72 8.56
C SER A 130 -7.00 -18.42 7.86
N ALA A 131 -7.91 -18.46 6.88
CA ALA A 131 -8.45 -17.26 6.26
C ALA A 131 -9.11 -16.34 7.30
N GLY A 132 -8.86 -15.05 7.19
CA GLY A 132 -9.34 -14.03 8.12
C GLY A 132 -8.60 -13.98 9.47
N SER A 133 -7.51 -14.74 9.65
CA SER A 133 -6.71 -14.69 10.89
C SER A 133 -5.65 -13.60 10.85
N LYS A 134 -5.42 -12.96 12.00
CA LYS A 134 -4.36 -11.96 12.17
C LYS A 134 -3.01 -12.67 12.28
N MET A 135 -2.02 -12.18 11.53
CA MET A 135 -0.64 -12.67 11.54
C MET A 135 0.22 -11.85 12.51
N VAL A 136 0.10 -10.51 12.43
CA VAL A 136 0.74 -9.51 13.31
C VAL A 136 -0.14 -8.29 13.51
#